data_AF-A0A495L0F2-F1
#
_entry.id   AF-A0A495L0F2-F1
#
_cell.length_a   1.000
_cell.length_b   1.000
_cell.length_c   1.000
_cell.angle_alpha   90.00
_cell.angle_beta   90.00
_cell.angle_gamma   90.00
#
_symmetry.space_group_name_H-M   'P 1'
#
loop_
_entity.id
_entity.type
_entity.pdbx_description
1 polymer ?
#
loop_
_entity_poly.entity_id
_entity_poly.type
_entity_poly.pdbx_seq_one_letter_code
_entity_poly.pdbx_strand_id
1 'polypeptide(L)'
;MSGPVDRDPGLQPERTLLSWQRTVILLILVGMLFMRGSLVPETPHIPELSMSVRATMMTMSLVLAGLLALHVRHRWRRLGHGTIDPASGLPPTNVASPWAMVTVSVGVLVLSVVLVVATVLAA
;
A
#
# COMPACT_ATOMS: atom_id res chain seq x y z
N MET A 1 19.94 -34.51 12.49
CA MET A 1 18.60 -34.68 11.89
C MET A 1 17.72 -33.56 12.39
N SER A 2 17.61 -32.48 11.62
CA SER A 2 16.71 -31.36 11.93
C SER A 2 15.31 -31.79 11.54
N GLY A 3 14.41 -32.01 12.51
CA GLY A 3 13.01 -32.32 12.23
C GLY A 3 12.37 -31.21 11.39
N PRO A 4 11.31 -31.50 10.62
CA PRO A 4 10.61 -30.48 9.86
C PRO A 4 10.17 -29.40 10.86
N VAL A 5 10.67 -28.18 10.69
CA VAL A 5 10.23 -27.03 11.48
C VAL A 5 8.74 -26.89 11.17
N ASP A 6 7.92 -27.32 12.11
CA ASP A 6 6.48 -27.14 12.09
C ASP A 6 6.24 -25.62 12.10
N ARG A 7 6.11 -25.05 10.90
CA ARG A 7 5.83 -23.63 10.71
C ARG A 7 4.40 -23.45 11.18
N ASP A 8 4.24 -23.05 12.44
CA ASP A 8 2.96 -22.74 13.06
C ASP A 8 2.09 -21.91 12.09
N PRO A 9 1.18 -22.56 11.34
CA PRO A 9 0.49 -21.92 10.23
C PRO A 9 -0.55 -20.93 10.74
N GLY A 10 -0.91 -21.04 12.03
CA GLY A 10 -1.89 -20.20 12.71
C GLY A 10 -1.42 -18.79 13.03
N LEU A 11 -0.13 -18.45 12.85
CA LEU A 11 0.39 -17.09 13.11
C LEU A 11 0.74 -16.30 11.83
N GLN A 12 0.69 -16.93 10.66
CA GLN A 12 1.02 -16.27 9.39
C GLN A 12 -0.08 -15.30 8.92
N PRO A 13 -1.38 -15.59 9.07
CA PRO A 13 -2.46 -14.70 8.65
C PRO A 13 -2.45 -13.33 9.36
N GLU A 14 -2.26 -13.33 10.67
CA GLU A 14 -2.24 -12.13 11.52
C GLU A 14 -1.03 -11.25 11.19
N ARG A 15 0.15 -11.88 10.98
CA ARG A 15 1.36 -11.16 10.56
C ARG A 15 1.18 -10.48 9.21
N THR A 16 0.55 -11.18 8.26
CA THR A 16 0.24 -10.60 6.95
C THR A 16 -0.75 -9.44 7.10
N LEU A 17 -1.79 -9.56 7.93
CA LEU A 17 -2.76 -8.49 8.16
C LEU A 17 -2.10 -7.24 8.78
N LEU A 18 -1.25 -7.41 9.80
CA LEU A 18 -0.48 -6.31 10.40
C LEU A 18 0.44 -5.62 9.37
N SER A 19 1.07 -6.40 8.49
CA SER A 19 1.92 -5.83 7.44
C SER A 19 1.12 -4.95 6.46
N TRP A 20 -0.09 -5.39 6.07
CA TRP A 20 -0.97 -4.60 5.21
C TRP A 20 -1.51 -3.35 5.90
N GLN A 21 -1.81 -3.41 7.20
CA GLN A 21 -2.17 -2.22 7.97
C GLN A 21 -1.03 -1.19 7.97
N ARG A 22 0.21 -1.63 8.16
CA ARG A 22 1.38 -0.74 8.05
C ARG A 22 1.50 -0.14 6.67
N THR A 23 1.30 -0.91 5.60
CA THR A 23 1.33 -0.39 4.22
C THR A 23 0.26 0.68 4.00
N VAL A 24 -0.97 0.47 4.47
CA VAL A 24 -2.05 1.46 4.37
C VAL A 24 -1.70 2.74 5.14
N ILE A 25 -1.19 2.62 6.37
CA ILE A 25 -0.75 3.77 7.17
C ILE A 25 0.38 4.52 6.44
N LEU A 26 1.37 3.82 5.90
CA LEU A 26 2.47 4.42 5.16
C LEU A 26 1.98 5.18 3.92
N LEU A 27 1.02 4.64 3.16
CA LEU A 27 0.44 5.34 2.00
C LEU A 27 -0.24 6.65 2.42
N ILE A 28 -0.96 6.65 3.55
CA ILE A 28 -1.59 7.86 4.09
C ILE A 28 -0.51 8.88 4.50
N LEU A 29 0.54 8.43 5.21
CA LEU A 29 1.64 9.29 5.63
C LEU A 29 2.40 9.89 4.44
N VAL A 30 2.63 9.11 3.38
CA VAL A 30 3.24 9.59 2.14
C VAL A 30 2.36 10.64 1.47
N GLY A 31 1.05 10.41 1.38
CA GLY A 31 0.09 11.41 0.89
C GLY A 31 0.15 12.72 1.69
N MET A 32 0.20 12.61 3.02
CA MET A 32 0.30 13.76 3.93
C MET A 32 1.65 14.48 3.80
N LEU A 33 2.74 13.75 3.50
CA LEU A 33 4.06 14.31 3.24
C LEU A 33 4.07 15.19 1.98
N PHE A 34 3.32 14.83 0.93
CA PHE A 34 3.14 15.72 -0.23
C PHE A 34 2.50 17.07 0.15
N MET A 35 1.64 17.10 1.18
CA MET A 35 1.03 18.33 1.70
C MET A 35 1.96 19.16 2.59
N ARG A 36 3.05 18.59 3.07
CA ARG A 36 3.99 19.28 3.97
C ARG A 36 4.89 20.29 3.24
N GLY A 37 5.20 20.06 1.96
CA GLY A 37 5.93 21.02 1.12
C GLY A 37 7.43 20.90 1.29
N SER A 38 8.20 21.86 0.77
CA SER A 38 9.66 21.75 0.75
C SER A 38 10.24 21.54 2.15
N LEU A 39 10.94 20.41 2.36
CA LEU A 39 11.80 20.15 3.52
C LEU A 39 13.10 20.95 3.47
N VAL A 40 13.47 21.42 2.28
CA VAL A 40 14.75 22.04 2.01
C VAL A 40 14.55 23.55 1.93
N PRO A 41 15.35 24.36 2.64
CA PRO A 41 15.35 25.80 2.47
C PRO A 41 15.53 26.17 0.99
N GLU A 42 14.62 27.00 0.48
CA GLU A 42 14.58 27.63 -0.85
C GLU A 42 15.88 27.42 -1.66
N THR A 43 15.95 26.30 -2.39
CA THR A 43 17.04 26.10 -3.35
C THR A 43 16.57 26.79 -4.62
N PRO A 44 17.25 27.86 -5.09
CA PRO A 44 16.71 28.78 -6.10
C PRO A 44 16.42 28.17 -7.48
N HIS A 45 16.64 26.87 -7.66
CA HIS A 45 16.54 26.15 -8.94
C HIS A 45 15.54 24.98 -8.91
N ILE A 46 14.84 24.72 -7.79
CA ILE A 46 13.84 23.64 -7.73
C ILE A 46 12.45 24.30 -7.69
N PRO A 47 11.65 24.17 -8.76
CA PRO A 47 10.28 24.68 -8.76
C PRO A 47 9.46 24.06 -7.62
N GLU A 48 8.83 24.90 -6.81
CA GLU A 48 7.84 24.44 -5.83
C GLU A 48 6.68 23.76 -6.56
N LEU A 49 6.30 22.55 -6.13
CA LEU A 49 5.15 21.85 -6.69
C LEU A 49 3.87 22.66 -6.42
N SER A 50 3.08 22.90 -7.47
CA SER A 50 1.79 23.57 -7.34
C SER A 50 0.86 22.83 -6.36
N MET A 51 0.07 23.59 -5.60
CA MET A 51 -0.87 23.05 -4.61
C MET A 51 -1.83 22.01 -5.23
N SER A 52 -2.21 22.19 -6.50
CA SER A 52 -3.07 21.25 -7.23
C SER A 52 -2.41 19.88 -7.44
N VAL A 53 -1.12 19.85 -7.79
CA VAL A 53 -0.34 18.60 -7.97
C VAL A 53 -0.22 17.88 -6.63
N ARG A 54 0.10 18.62 -5.57
CA ARG A 54 0.27 18.06 -4.23
C ARG A 54 -1.06 17.49 -3.70
N ALA A 55 -2.18 18.19 -3.92
CA ALA A 55 -3.52 17.70 -3.57
C ALA A 55 -3.88 16.44 -4.37
N THR A 56 -3.55 16.40 -5.67
CA THR A 56 -3.75 15.23 -6.52
C THR A 56 -2.99 14.00 -5.99
N MET A 57 -1.72 14.17 -5.61
CA MET A 57 -0.91 13.09 -5.03
C MET A 57 -1.48 12.58 -3.70
N MET A 58 -1.94 13.49 -2.84
CA MET A 58 -2.61 13.13 -1.59
C MET A 58 -3.90 12.33 -1.87
N THR A 59 -4.75 12.81 -2.77
CA THR A 59 -5.99 12.11 -3.16
C THR A 59 -5.70 10.74 -3.74
N MET A 60 -4.74 10.60 -4.66
CA MET A 60 -4.37 9.30 -5.25
C MET A 60 -3.82 8.32 -4.20
N SER A 61 -3.01 8.81 -3.26
CA SER A 61 -2.49 8.00 -2.16
C SER A 61 -3.60 7.51 -1.22
N LEU A 62 -4.57 8.38 -0.90
CA LEU A 62 -5.75 8.02 -0.09
C LEU A 62 -6.65 7.01 -0.81
N VAL A 63 -6.89 7.20 -2.11
CA VAL A 63 -7.68 6.26 -2.93
C VAL A 63 -7.00 4.89 -2.96
N LEU A 64 -5.69 4.84 -3.21
CA LEU A 64 -4.93 3.60 -3.21
C LEU A 64 -4.96 2.91 -1.83
N ALA A 65 -4.76 3.67 -0.75
CA ALA A 65 -4.84 3.16 0.62
C ALA A 65 -6.24 2.60 0.94
N GLY A 66 -7.30 3.31 0.53
CA GLY A 66 -8.69 2.90 0.71
C GLY A 66 -9.03 1.62 -0.07
N LEU A 67 -8.64 1.55 -1.34
CA LEU A 67 -8.82 0.35 -2.18
C LEU A 67 -8.11 -0.85 -1.58
N LEU A 68 -6.87 -0.68 -1.12
CA LEU A 68 -6.10 -1.74 -0.50
C LEU A 68 -6.72 -2.21 0.82
N ALA A 69 -7.13 -1.27 1.67
CA ALA A 69 -7.79 -1.56 2.94
C ALA A 69 -9.12 -2.31 2.71
N LEU A 70 -9.93 -1.86 1.75
CA LEU A 70 -11.19 -2.52 1.38
C LEU A 70 -10.93 -3.92 0.82
N HIS A 71 -9.95 -4.09 -0.06
CA HIS A 71 -9.60 -5.38 -0.66
C HIS A 71 -9.15 -6.38 0.40
N VAL A 72 -8.22 -5.99 1.28
CA VAL A 72 -7.72 -6.83 2.38
C VAL A 72 -8.84 -7.15 3.37
N ARG A 73 -9.67 -6.17 3.77
CA ARG A 73 -10.78 -6.37 4.71
C ARG A 73 -11.87 -7.26 4.13
N HIS A 74 -12.22 -7.07 2.87
CA HIS A 74 -13.23 -7.87 2.19
C HIS A 74 -12.76 -9.32 2.04
N ARG A 75 -11.48 -9.53 1.69
CA ARG A 75 -10.91 -10.88 1.64
C ARG A 75 -10.85 -11.54 3.02
N TRP A 76 -10.39 -10.82 4.04
CA TRP A 76 -10.36 -11.31 5.42
C TRP A 76 -11.74 -11.78 5.91
N ARG A 77 -12.79 -10.99 5.61
CA ARG A 77 -14.19 -11.37 5.91
C ARG A 77 -14.65 -12.61 5.15
N ARG A 78 -14.27 -12.76 3.87
CA ARG A 78 -14.62 -13.93 3.05
C ARG A 78 -13.92 -15.21 3.49
N LEU A 79 -12.71 -15.10 4.04
CA LEU A 79 -11.92 -16.23 4.54
C LEU A 79 -12.31 -16.65 5.99
N GLY A 80 -13.42 -16.13 6.52
CA GLY A 80 -13.90 -16.50 7.86
C GLY A 80 -12.87 -16.24 8.97
N HIS A 81 -12.10 -15.15 8.88
CA HIS A 81 -10.98 -14.83 9.81
C HIS A 81 -9.78 -15.79 9.71
N GLY A 82 -9.53 -16.40 8.54
CA GLY A 82 -8.36 -17.26 8.34
C GLY A 82 -8.58 -18.72 8.77
N THR A 83 -9.82 -19.11 9.05
CA THR A 83 -10.15 -20.46 9.50
C THR A 83 -10.29 -21.45 8.35
N ILE A 84 -10.92 -21.07 7.23
CA ILE A 84 -11.18 -21.98 6.10
C ILE A 84 -11.13 -21.20 4.77
N ASP A 85 -10.28 -21.64 3.82
CA ASP A 85 -10.35 -21.18 2.43
C ASP A 85 -11.44 -21.96 1.67
N PRO A 86 -12.50 -21.28 1.15
CA PRO A 86 -13.59 -21.95 0.43
C PRO A 86 -13.16 -22.69 -0.83
N ALA A 87 -12.01 -22.32 -1.42
CA ALA A 87 -11.52 -22.92 -2.66
C ALA A 87 -10.69 -24.19 -2.44
N SER A 88 -10.02 -24.32 -1.28
CA SER A 88 -9.06 -25.40 -1.02
C SER A 88 -9.39 -26.25 0.20
N GLY A 89 -10.30 -25.81 1.08
CA GLY A 89 -10.66 -26.52 2.32
C GLY A 89 -9.54 -26.55 3.37
N LEU A 90 -8.43 -25.86 3.12
CA LEU A 90 -7.26 -25.79 4.00
C LEU A 90 -7.12 -24.37 4.59
N PRO A 91 -6.41 -24.22 5.73
CA PRO A 91 -6.12 -22.91 6.29
C PRO A 91 -5.23 -22.10 5.33
N PRO A 92 -5.60 -20.87 4.95
CA PRO A 92 -4.86 -20.07 3.99
C PRO A 92 -3.53 -19.61 4.58
N THR A 93 -2.43 -20.05 3.98
CA THR A 93 -1.06 -19.68 4.41
C THR A 93 -0.73 -18.21 4.18
N ASN A 94 -1.49 -17.47 3.34
CA ASN A 94 -1.27 -16.05 3.13
C ASN A 94 -2.58 -15.30 2.86
N VAL A 95 -2.88 -14.31 3.70
CA VAL A 95 -4.06 -13.43 3.56
C VAL A 95 -3.90 -12.48 2.36
N ALA A 96 -2.65 -12.16 2.00
CA ALA A 96 -2.29 -11.36 0.84
C ALA A 96 -2.67 -12.07 -0.46
N SER A 97 -3.49 -11.42 -1.30
CA SER A 97 -3.75 -11.93 -2.66
C SER A 97 -2.62 -11.44 -3.56
N PRO A 98 -2.17 -12.22 -4.57
CA PRO A 98 -1.24 -11.71 -5.58
C PRO A 98 -1.70 -10.34 -6.15
N TRP A 99 -3.02 -10.15 -6.26
CA TRP A 99 -3.64 -8.90 -6.69
C TRP A 99 -3.38 -7.70 -5.78
N ALA A 100 -3.24 -7.90 -4.48
CA ALA A 100 -2.93 -6.80 -3.55
C ALA A 100 -1.51 -6.26 -3.80
N MET A 101 -0.54 -7.14 -4.08
CA MET A 101 0.82 -6.73 -4.46
C MET A 101 0.82 -6.00 -5.79
N VAL A 102 0.12 -6.54 -6.81
CA VAL A 102 -0.02 -5.88 -8.11
C VAL A 102 -0.64 -4.49 -7.95
N THR A 103 -1.66 -4.35 -7.12
CA THR A 103 -2.34 -3.06 -6.88
C THR A 103 -1.39 -2.04 -6.26
N VAL A 104 -0.58 -2.42 -5.27
CA VAL A 104 0.41 -1.53 -4.68
C VAL A 104 1.50 -1.17 -5.68
N SER A 105 2.07 -2.15 -6.39
CA SER A 105 3.14 -1.89 -7.37
C SER A 105 2.68 -0.98 -8.50
N VAL A 106 1.49 -1.23 -9.07
CA VAL A 106 0.90 -0.39 -10.11
C VAL A 106 0.57 0.99 -9.56
N GLY A 107 0.00 1.08 -8.36
CA GLY A 107 -0.31 2.36 -7.73
C GLY A 107 0.93 3.23 -7.48
N VAL A 108 2.02 2.63 -6.98
CA VAL A 108 3.31 3.31 -6.81
C VAL A 108 3.87 3.75 -8.16
N LEU A 109 3.84 2.88 -9.17
CA LEU A 109 4.32 3.22 -10.52
C LEU A 109 3.54 4.41 -11.10
N VAL A 110 2.21 4.41 -10.98
CA VAL A 110 1.36 5.52 -11.44
C VAL A 110 1.69 6.81 -10.70
N LEU A 111 1.81 6.77 -9.37
CA LEU A 111 2.19 7.95 -8.57
C LEU A 111 3.56 8.50 -9.01
N SER A 112 4.54 7.62 -9.24
CA SER A 112 5.87 8.01 -9.73
C SER A 112 5.79 8.67 -11.11
N VAL A 113 5.06 8.08 -12.05
CA VAL A 113 4.90 8.63 -13.41
C VAL A 113 4.22 9.99 -13.37
N VAL A 114 3.12 10.14 -12.63
CA VAL A 114 2.40 11.42 -12.52
C VAL A 114 3.30 12.48 -11.90
N LEU A 115 4.10 12.13 -10.88
CA LEU A 115 5.03 13.06 -10.25
C LEU A 115 6.10 13.54 -11.24
N VAL A 116 6.74 12.61 -11.96
CA VAL A 116 7.75 12.94 -12.97
C VAL A 116 7.17 13.83 -14.06
N VAL A 117 6.02 13.45 -14.63
CA VAL A 117 5.34 14.24 -15.67
C VAL A 117 5.00 15.64 -15.17
N ALA A 118 4.45 15.76 -13.95
CA ALA A 118 4.12 17.05 -13.36
C ALA A 118 5.37 17.92 -13.17
N THR A 119 6.50 17.34 -12.75
CA THR A 119 7.76 18.09 -12.60
C THR A 119 8.37 18.50 -13.93
N VAL A 120 8.33 17.64 -14.96
CA VAL A 120 8.90 17.92 -16.29
C VAL A 120 8.07 18.96 -17.04
N LEU A 121 6.73 18.92 -16.94
CA LEU A 121 5.85 19.90 -17.57
C LEU A 121 5.84 21.26 -16.85
N ALA A 122 6.26 21.30 -15.59
CA ALA A 122 6.36 22.52 -14.79
C ALA A 122 7.74 23.20 -14.86
N ALA A 123 8.73 22.55 -15.50
CA ALA A 123 10.08 23.07 -15.74
C ALA A 123 10.17 23.76 -17.11
#